data_AF-A0A6B3HYN0-F1
#
_entry.id   AF-A0A6B3HYN0-F1
#
_cell.length_a   1.000
_cell.length_b   1.000
_cell.length_c   1.000
_cell.angle_alpha   90.00
_cell.angle_beta   90.00
_cell.angle_gamma   90.00
#
_symmetry.space_group_name_H-M   'P 1'
#
loop_
_entity.id
_entity.type
_entity.pdbx_description
1 polymer ?
#
loop_
_entity_poly.entity_id
_entity_poly.type
_entity_poly.pdbx_seq_one_letter_code
_entity_poly.pdbx_strand_id
1 'polypeptide(L)'
;MLNKYARAFFTRVLTPFAALLLRLGVSPDAVTLIGTAGVMAGALVFFPMGEFFWGTIVITLFVFSDLVDGNMARQAGISSRWGAFLDSTLDRVADGAIFAGFALWYAGSG
;
A
#
# COMPACT_ATOMS: atom_id res chain seq x y z
N MET A 1 19.31 -4.61 -0.46
CA MET A 1 19.28 -4.72 1.01
C MET A 1 18.93 -3.35 1.58
N LEU A 2 17.68 -3.14 2.02
CA LEU A 2 17.30 -1.89 2.67
C LEU A 2 18.24 -1.62 3.84
N ASN A 3 18.71 -0.38 3.94
CA ASN A 3 19.54 0.07 5.05
C ASN A 3 18.84 -0.31 6.38
N LYS A 4 19.47 -1.14 7.21
CA LYS A 4 18.85 -1.65 8.47
C LYS A 4 18.30 -0.51 9.32
N TYR A 5 18.95 0.66 9.24
CA TYR A 5 18.58 1.87 9.95
C TYR A 5 17.27 2.46 9.43
N ALA A 6 17.05 2.49 8.11
CA ALA A 6 15.79 2.98 7.52
C ALA A 6 14.62 2.08 7.90
N ARG A 7 14.78 0.75 7.79
CA ARG A 7 13.73 -0.20 8.17
C ARG A 7 13.37 -0.09 9.65
N ALA A 8 14.38 0.02 10.52
CA ALA A 8 14.17 0.23 11.95
C ALA A 8 13.45 1.56 12.24
N PHE A 9 13.83 2.64 11.55
CA PHE A 9 13.19 3.95 11.67
C PHE A 9 11.70 3.87 11.30
N PHE A 10 11.37 3.42 10.09
CA PHE A 10 9.98 3.31 9.64
C PHE A 10 9.16 2.36 10.52
N THR A 11 9.74 1.25 10.95
CA THR A 11 9.06 0.34 11.89
C THR A 11 8.71 1.08 13.18
N ARG A 12 9.66 1.81 13.78
CA ARG A 12 9.42 2.56 15.02
C ARG A 12 8.35 3.65 14.86
N VAL A 13 8.36 4.36 13.73
CA VAL A 13 7.37 5.40 13.43
C VAL A 13 5.98 4.81 13.21
N LEU A 14 5.88 3.64 12.55
CA LEU A 14 4.61 3.01 12.18
C LEU A 14 4.03 2.09 13.27
N THR A 15 4.86 1.59 14.20
CA THR A 15 4.42 0.75 15.33
C THR A 15 3.23 1.32 16.13
N PRO A 16 3.18 2.61 16.53
CA PRO A 16 2.02 3.13 17.26
C PRO A 16 0.72 3.06 16.43
N PHE A 17 0.79 3.29 15.12
CA PHE A 17 -0.37 3.18 14.23
C PHE A 17 -0.82 1.72 14.10
N ALA A 18 0.11 0.79 13.88
CA ALA A 18 -0.19 -0.64 13.85
C ALA A 18 -0.83 -1.12 15.17
N ALA A 19 -0.30 -0.70 16.32
CA ALA A 19 -0.84 -1.04 17.62
C ALA A 19 -2.24 -0.44 17.85
N LEU A 20 -2.48 0.79 17.40
CA LEU A 20 -3.80 1.42 17.47
C LEU A 20 -4.83 0.66 16.63
N LEU A 21 -4.49 0.32 15.39
CA LEU A 21 -5.38 -0.42 14.49
C LEU A 21 -5.74 -1.80 15.06
N LEU A 22 -4.77 -2.52 15.62
CA LEU A 22 -5.03 -3.78 16.31
C LEU A 22 -5.94 -3.61 17.53
N ARG A 23 -5.76 -2.54 18.32
CA ARG A 23 -6.66 -2.23 19.46
C ARG A 23 -8.08 -1.90 19.01
N LEU A 24 -8.23 -1.33 17.82
CA LEU A 24 -9.52 -1.06 17.19
C LEU A 24 -10.14 -2.31 16.53
N GLY A 25 -9.48 -3.46 16.59
CA GLY A 25 -9.96 -4.72 16.00
C GLY A 25 -9.80 -4.81 14.48
N VAL A 26 -9.00 -3.92 13.87
CA VAL A 26 -8.73 -3.94 12.43
C VAL A 26 -7.76 -5.09 12.13
N SER A 27 -8.09 -5.91 11.14
CA SER A 27 -7.21 -7.00 10.68
C SER A 27 -6.10 -6.48 9.76
N PRO A 28 -4.92 -7.15 9.72
CA PRO A 28 -3.88 -6.84 8.73
C PRO A 28 -4.40 -6.87 7.29
N ASP A 29 -5.17 -7.91 6.93
CA ASP A 29 -5.77 -8.07 5.60
C ASP A 29 -6.65 -6.86 5.19
N ALA A 30 -7.37 -6.26 6.14
CA ALA A 30 -8.18 -5.07 5.86
C ALA A 30 -7.31 -3.86 5.50
N VAL A 31 -6.14 -3.71 6.15
CA VAL A 31 -5.19 -2.65 5.85
C VAL A 31 -4.58 -2.86 4.46
N THR A 32 -4.21 -4.09 4.10
CA THR A 32 -3.71 -4.43 2.75
C THR A 32 -4.74 -4.10 1.67
N LEU A 33 -6.01 -4.46 1.89
CA LEU A 33 -7.10 -4.19 0.94
C LEU A 33 -7.34 -2.68 0.76
N ILE A 34 -7.40 -1.92 1.86
CA ILE A 34 -7.61 -0.47 1.80
C ILE A 34 -6.40 0.23 1.16
N GLY A 35 -5.19 -0.19 1.51
CA GLY A 35 -3.94 0.24 0.89
C GLY A 35 -3.97 0.13 -0.62
N THR A 36 -4.23 -1.10 -1.09
CA THR A 36 -4.30 -1.42 -2.51
C THR A 36 -5.40 -0.62 -3.22
N ALA A 37 -6.59 -0.51 -2.62
CA ALA A 37 -7.68 0.28 -3.18
C ALA A 37 -7.30 1.77 -3.31
N GLY A 38 -6.57 2.32 -2.34
CA GLY A 38 -6.07 3.69 -2.39
C GLY A 38 -5.00 3.91 -3.46
N VAL A 39 -4.08 2.94 -3.65
CA VAL A 39 -3.11 2.97 -4.76
C VAL A 39 -3.83 2.92 -6.11
N MET A 40 -4.81 2.01 -6.27
CA MET A 40 -5.61 1.91 -7.49
C MET A 40 -6.39 3.19 -7.76
N ALA A 41 -7.02 3.79 -6.75
CA ALA A 41 -7.73 5.05 -6.90
C ALA A 41 -6.76 6.18 -7.29
N GLY A 42 -5.60 6.27 -6.63
CA GLY A 42 -4.55 7.22 -6.97
C GLY A 42 -4.11 7.11 -8.44
N ALA A 43 -3.83 5.89 -8.89
CA ALA A 43 -3.36 5.62 -10.25
C ALA A 43 -4.46 5.82 -11.30
N LEU A 44 -5.61 5.17 -11.13
CA LEU A 44 -6.64 5.07 -12.17
C LEU A 44 -7.56 6.30 -12.24
N VAL A 45 -7.52 7.19 -11.24
CA VAL A 45 -8.24 8.47 -11.29
C VAL A 45 -7.30 9.58 -11.75
N PHE A 46 -6.19 9.79 -11.06
CA PHE A 46 -5.36 10.98 -11.30
C PHE A 46 -4.48 10.87 -12.56
N PHE A 47 -3.91 9.70 -12.85
CA PHE A 47 -3.01 9.59 -14.01
C PHE A 47 -3.74 9.78 -15.35
N PRO A 48 -4.94 9.19 -15.58
CA PRO A 48 -5.72 9.47 -16.79
C PRO A 48 -6.19 10.93 -16.91
N MET A 49 -6.14 11.72 -15.83
CA MET A 49 -6.42 13.15 -15.85
C MET A 49 -5.16 14.01 -16.09
N GLY A 50 -3.97 13.39 -16.18
CA GLY A 50 -2.69 14.09 -16.29
C GLY A 50 -2.16 14.64 -14.97
N GLU A 51 -2.85 14.39 -13.85
CA GLU A 51 -2.52 14.87 -12.51
C GLU A 51 -1.46 13.99 -11.84
N PHE A 52 -0.31 13.79 -12.50
CA PHE A 52 0.71 12.83 -12.07
C PHE A 52 1.25 13.13 -10.69
N PHE A 53 1.50 14.40 -10.37
CA PHE A 53 2.03 14.77 -9.06
C PHE A 53 1.08 14.35 -7.94
N TRP A 54 -0.20 14.70 -8.03
CA TRP A 54 -1.19 14.36 -7.01
C TRP A 54 -1.47 12.87 -6.96
N GLY A 55 -1.55 12.20 -8.12
CA GLY A 55 -1.65 10.74 -8.19
C GLY A 55 -0.49 10.06 -7.47
N THR A 56 0.75 10.51 -7.69
CA THR A 56 1.95 9.98 -7.01
C THR A 56 1.90 10.22 -5.51
N ILE A 57 1.45 11.40 -5.05
CA ILE A 57 1.29 11.67 -3.61
C ILE A 57 0.28 10.70 -2.99
N VAL A 58 -0.88 10.51 -3.61
CA VAL A 58 -1.91 9.57 -3.12
C VAL A 58 -1.37 8.15 -3.07
N ILE A 59 -0.78 7.67 -4.17
CA ILE A 59 -0.17 6.33 -4.23
C ILE A 59 0.87 6.16 -3.11
N THR A 60 1.77 7.12 -2.95
CA THR A 60 2.83 7.06 -1.93
C THR A 60 2.27 6.97 -0.52
N LEU A 61 1.22 7.72 -0.21
CA LEU A 61 0.56 7.66 1.10
C LEU A 61 -0.01 6.26 1.38
N PHE A 62 -0.61 5.64 0.37
CA PHE A 62 -1.22 4.31 0.53
C PHE A 62 -0.19 3.17 0.49
N VAL A 63 0.92 3.26 -0.24
CA VAL A 63 1.99 2.23 -0.25
C VAL A 63 2.58 1.99 1.15
N PHE A 64 2.52 2.98 2.05
CA PHE A 64 2.95 2.77 3.44
C PHE A 64 2.05 1.79 4.23
N SER A 65 0.87 1.42 3.72
CA SER A 65 -0.01 0.42 4.34
C SER A 65 0.67 -0.94 4.50
N ASP A 66 1.50 -1.38 3.56
CA ASP A 66 2.26 -2.64 3.62
C ASP A 66 3.23 -2.69 4.82
N LEU A 67 3.82 -1.54 5.14
CA LEU A 67 4.70 -1.47 6.30
C LEU A 67 3.89 -1.58 7.59
N VAL A 68 2.63 -1.10 7.57
CA VAL A 68 1.70 -1.14 8.70
C VAL A 68 1.11 -2.54 8.86
N ASP A 69 0.55 -3.15 7.82
CA ASP A 69 -0.08 -4.47 7.90
C ASP A 69 0.92 -5.57 8.28
N GLY A 70 2.14 -5.54 7.74
CA GLY A 70 3.19 -6.49 8.07
C GLY A 70 3.67 -6.28 9.50
N ASN A 71 3.65 -5.05 10.02
CA ASN A 71 3.90 -4.77 11.43
C ASN A 71 2.76 -5.27 12.31
N MET A 72 1.51 -5.08 11.90
CA MET A 72 0.32 -5.60 12.60
C MET A 72 0.35 -7.13 12.68
N ALA A 73 0.62 -7.82 11.58
CA ALA A 73 0.73 -9.28 11.54
C ALA A 73 1.83 -9.79 12.50
N ARG A 74 2.99 -9.13 12.51
CA ARG A 74 4.08 -9.45 13.45
C ARG A 74 3.69 -9.21 14.91
N GLN A 75 3.04 -8.09 15.23
CA GLN A 75 2.59 -7.76 16.58
C GLN A 75 1.49 -8.72 17.08
N ALA A 76 0.57 -9.12 16.19
CA ALA A 76 -0.49 -10.06 16.50
C ALA A 76 -0.02 -11.53 16.53
N GLY A 77 1.25 -11.81 16.20
CA GLY A 77 1.77 -13.18 16.08
C GLY A 77 1.14 -13.98 14.94
N ILE A 78 0.55 -13.31 13.96
CA ILE A 78 -0.15 -13.91 12.83
C ILE A 78 0.84 -14.09 11.68
N SER A 79 1.07 -15.34 11.28
CA SER A 79 1.82 -15.69 10.09
C SER A 79 1.02 -16.74 9.32
N SER A 80 0.39 -16.35 8.21
CA SER A 80 -0.49 -17.23 7.44
C SER A 80 -0.08 -17.27 5.97
N ARG A 81 -0.28 -18.43 5.34
CA ARG A 81 -0.13 -18.59 3.88
C ARG A 81 -1.09 -17.69 3.11
N TRP A 82 -2.27 -17.46 3.67
CA TRP A 82 -3.28 -16.58 3.10
C TRP A 82 -2.81 -15.13 3.04
N GLY A 83 -2.30 -14.58 4.15
CA GLY A 83 -1.81 -13.20 4.19
C GLY A 83 -0.69 -12.97 3.18
N ALA A 84 0.26 -13.91 3.10
CA ALA A 84 1.34 -13.84 2.11
C ALA A 84 0.83 -13.92 0.66
N PHE A 85 -0.20 -14.73 0.40
CA PHE A 85 -0.85 -14.79 -0.92
C PHE A 85 -1.60 -13.49 -1.24
N LEU A 86 -2.33 -12.93 -0.28
CA LEU A 86 -3.08 -11.70 -0.45
C LEU A 86 -2.16 -10.52 -0.75
N ASP A 87 -1.14 -10.32 0.09
CA ASP A 87 -0.09 -9.31 -0.04
C ASP A 87 0.56 -9.35 -1.44
N SER A 88 1.13 -10.51 -1.80
CA SER A 88 1.77 -10.69 -3.11
C SER A 88 0.83 -10.51 -4.30
N THR A 89 -0.43 -10.90 -4.18
CA THR A 89 -1.42 -10.74 -5.27
C THR A 89 -1.80 -9.27 -5.43
N LEU A 90 -2.11 -8.59 -4.32
CA LEU A 90 -2.55 -7.20 -4.34
C LEU A 90 -1.43 -6.24 -4.76
N ASP A 91 -0.18 -6.53 -4.43
CA ASP A 91 0.99 -5.85 -4.99
C ASP A 91 0.97 -5.84 -6.52
N ARG A 92 0.69 -6.99 -7.15
CA ARG A 92 0.64 -7.07 -8.62
C ARG A 92 -0.52 -6.27 -9.19
N VAL A 93 -1.65 -6.24 -8.50
CA VAL A 93 -2.82 -5.45 -8.89
C VAL A 93 -2.51 -3.96 -8.79
N ALA A 94 -1.87 -3.52 -7.71
CA ALA A 94 -1.41 -2.14 -7.51
C ALA A 94 -0.41 -1.71 -8.59
N ASP A 95 0.64 -2.51 -8.83
CA ASP A 95 1.63 -2.28 -9.88
C ASP A 95 0.94 -2.18 -11.26
N GLY A 96 0.04 -3.12 -11.56
CA GLY A 96 -0.73 -3.14 -12.80
C GLY A 96 -1.60 -1.90 -12.98
N ALA A 97 -2.25 -1.42 -11.91
CA ALA A 97 -3.06 -0.20 -11.94
C ALA A 97 -2.22 1.05 -12.20
N ILE A 98 -1.02 1.15 -11.62
CA ILE A 98 -0.07 2.26 -11.88
C ILE A 98 0.31 2.31 -13.35
N PHE A 99 0.75 1.19 -13.93
CA PHE A 99 1.10 1.13 -15.35
C PHE A 99 -0.11 1.37 -16.26
N ALA A 100 -1.28 0.83 -15.92
CA ALA A 100 -2.51 1.07 -16.66
C ALA A 100 -2.92 2.54 -16.63
N GLY A 101 -2.80 3.23 -15.48
CA GLY A 101 -3.10 4.66 -15.37
C GLY A 101 -2.26 5.52 -16.31
N PHE A 102 -0.96 5.25 -16.40
CA PHE A 102 -0.10 5.91 -17.39
C PHE A 102 -0.47 5.53 -18.83
N ALA A 103 -0.72 4.25 -19.10
CA ALA A 103 -1.10 3.79 -20.43
C ALA A 103 -2.40 4.45 -20.92
N LEU A 104 -3.40 4.62 -20.04
CA LEU A 104 -4.66 5.29 -20.34
C LEU A 104 -4.47 6.76 -20.70
N TRP A 105 -3.58 7.48 -19.99
CA TRP A 105 -3.26 8.86 -20.33
C TRP A 105 -2.68 8.98 -21.76
N TYR A 106 -1.62 8.21 -22.05
CA TYR A 106 -0.94 8.25 -23.36
C TYR A 106 -1.74 7.60 -24.49
N ALA A 107 -2.76 6.80 -24.20
CA ALA A 107 -3.69 6.30 -25.20
C ALA A 107 -4.73 7.34 -25.62
N GLY A 108 -4.88 8.44 -24.87
CA GLY A 108 -5.91 9.45 -25.06
C GLY A 108 -5.35 10.86 -25.22
N SER A 109 -5.18 11.53 -24.08
CA SER A 109 -4.99 12.99 -24.00
C SER A 109 -3.53 13.46 -24.06
N GLY A 110 -2.58 12.53 -23.98
CA GLY A 110 -1.14 12.81 -23.90
C GLY A 110 -0.31 12.16 -25.00
#